data_AF-M1P2P0-F1
#
_entry.id   AF-M1P2P0-F1
#
_cell.length_a   1.000
_cell.length_b   1.000
_cell.length_c   1.000
_cell.angle_alpha   90.00
_cell.angle_beta   90.00
_cell.angle_gamma   90.00
#
_symmetry.space_group_name_H-M   'P 1'
#
loop_
_entity.id
_entity.type
_entity.pdbx_description
1 polymer ?
#
loop_
_entity_poly.entity_id
_entity_poly.type
_entity_poly.pdbx_seq_one_letter_code
_entity_poly.pdbx_strand_id
1 'polypeptide(L)'
;MNRDSSKKIVEPSFLVEVDNYSEGCKKVLYFLDQTALVKYETVDFNSDMSCSASDKRFWTMVESGLENNRQSVTALIEELQESGYRQLLDLTKMKQGYESKILHILVHFLDGFIGIDSSFYNLIEDSHQISDSLHRRITENPQNYWLFRIDAKNKWTLL
;
A
#
# COMPACT_ATOMS: atom_id res chain seq x y z
N MET A 1 -30.54 7.52 -12.84
CA MET A 1 -29.32 8.09 -12.24
C MET A 1 -28.13 7.45 -12.94
N ASN A 2 -27.46 8.20 -13.81
CA ASN A 2 -26.17 7.83 -14.39
C ASN A 2 -25.16 7.77 -13.25
N ARG A 3 -24.74 6.56 -12.84
CA ARG A 3 -23.47 6.40 -12.14
C ARG A 3 -22.41 6.45 -13.22
N ASP A 4 -21.80 7.61 -13.40
CA ASP A 4 -20.57 7.73 -14.15
C ASP A 4 -19.50 6.95 -13.39
N SER A 5 -19.36 5.67 -13.72
CA SER A 5 -18.43 4.73 -13.08
C SER A 5 -17.06 4.87 -13.74
N SER A 6 -16.43 6.03 -13.57
CA SER A 6 -15.00 6.14 -13.80
C SER A 6 -14.32 5.25 -12.75
N LYS A 7 -13.71 4.15 -13.20
CA LYS A 7 -12.96 3.26 -12.31
C LYS A 7 -11.89 4.09 -11.61
N LYS A 8 -11.92 4.15 -10.26
CA LYS A 8 -10.91 4.86 -9.47
C LYS A 8 -9.54 4.28 -9.82
N ILE A 9 -8.67 5.14 -10.36
CA ILE A 9 -7.25 4.84 -10.51
C ILE A 9 -6.65 5.01 -9.12
N VAL A 10 -5.99 3.97 -8.64
CA VAL A 10 -5.16 4.03 -7.44
C VAL A 10 -3.70 3.98 -7.86
N GLU A 11 -2.86 4.65 -7.09
CA GLU A 11 -1.48 4.85 -7.46
C GLU A 11 -0.54 4.39 -6.34
N PRO A 12 -0.47 3.09 -6.01
CA PRO A 12 0.45 2.60 -5.00
C PRO A 12 1.91 2.65 -5.47
N SER A 13 2.81 2.80 -4.51
CA SER A 13 4.25 2.70 -4.71
C SER A 13 4.79 1.40 -4.12
N PHE A 14 5.64 0.68 -4.88
CA PHE A 14 6.25 -0.59 -4.46
C PHE A 14 7.76 -0.44 -4.34
N LEU A 15 8.30 -0.72 -3.15
CA LEU A 15 9.74 -0.81 -2.93
C LEU A 15 10.22 -2.23 -3.22
N VAL A 16 11.26 -2.33 -4.05
CA VAL A 16 11.77 -3.62 -4.54
C VAL A 16 13.30 -3.60 -4.57
N GLU A 17 13.91 -4.71 -4.16
CA GLU A 17 15.34 -4.98 -4.38
C GLU A 17 15.51 -5.67 -5.75
N VAL A 18 16.13 -4.95 -6.69
CA VAL A 18 16.43 -5.34 -8.09
C VAL A 18 17.53 -4.46 -8.68
N ASP A 19 18.27 -4.99 -9.65
CA ASP A 19 19.38 -4.28 -10.29
C ASP A 19 18.91 -3.30 -11.39
N ASN A 20 17.74 -3.55 -11.98
CA ASN A 20 17.23 -2.75 -13.09
C ASN A 20 15.70 -2.63 -13.11
N TYR A 21 15.23 -1.61 -13.84
CA TYR A 21 13.81 -1.28 -13.96
C TYR A 21 12.96 -2.44 -14.50
N SER A 22 13.43 -3.15 -15.53
CA SER A 22 12.66 -4.21 -16.18
C SER A 22 12.40 -5.39 -15.24
N GLU A 23 13.39 -5.78 -14.45
CA GLU A 23 13.24 -6.82 -13.43
C GLU A 23 12.28 -6.40 -12.33
N GLY A 24 12.36 -5.14 -11.88
CA GLY A 24 11.43 -4.63 -10.88
C GLY A 24 9.99 -4.62 -11.35
N CYS A 25 9.72 -4.21 -12.61
CA CYS A 25 8.37 -4.32 -13.19
C CYS A 25 7.85 -5.76 -13.15
N LYS A 26 8.67 -6.74 -13.54
CA LYS A 26 8.28 -8.17 -13.50
C LYS A 26 7.99 -8.63 -12.06
N LYS A 27 8.81 -8.21 -11.09
CA LYS A 27 8.66 -8.60 -9.68
C LYS A 27 7.39 -8.01 -9.06
N VAL A 28 7.07 -6.75 -9.36
CA VAL A 28 5.80 -6.11 -8.94
C VAL A 28 4.61 -6.80 -9.58
N LEU A 29 4.63 -7.04 -10.90
CA LEU A 29 3.54 -7.74 -11.59
C LEU A 29 3.34 -9.16 -11.05
N TYR A 30 4.42 -9.90 -10.82
CA TYR A 30 4.36 -11.24 -10.24
C TYR A 30 3.71 -11.21 -8.85
N PHE A 31 4.12 -10.28 -7.98
CA PHE A 31 3.51 -10.12 -6.66
C PHE A 31 2.00 -9.84 -6.75
N LEU A 32 1.59 -8.92 -7.63
CA LEU A 32 0.18 -8.57 -7.83
C LEU A 32 -0.66 -9.72 -8.41
N ASP A 33 -0.07 -10.53 -9.28
CA ASP A 33 -0.73 -11.71 -9.84
C ASP A 33 -1.00 -12.78 -8.75
N GLN A 34 -0.02 -13.00 -7.88
CA GLN A 34 -0.10 -14.00 -6.80
C GLN A 34 -0.96 -13.54 -5.61
N THR A 35 -1.08 -12.23 -5.39
CA THR A 35 -1.86 -11.71 -4.26
C THR A 35 -3.36 -11.84 -4.53
N ALA A 36 -4.09 -12.50 -3.61
CA ALA A 36 -5.55 -12.66 -3.72
C ALA A 36 -6.33 -11.45 -3.18
N LEU A 37 -5.74 -10.68 -2.25
CA LEU A 37 -6.41 -9.60 -1.52
C LEU A 37 -6.66 -8.35 -2.38
N VAL A 38 -5.83 -8.11 -3.38
CA VAL A 38 -5.96 -6.97 -4.29
C VAL A 38 -5.89 -7.49 -5.71
N LYS A 39 -6.92 -7.18 -6.51
CA LYS A 39 -6.95 -7.49 -7.94
C LYS A 39 -7.15 -6.21 -8.74
N TYR A 40 -6.14 -5.86 -9.51
CA TYR A 40 -6.22 -4.79 -10.49
C TYR A 40 -6.67 -5.36 -11.84
N GLU A 41 -7.46 -4.57 -12.56
CA GLU A 41 -7.85 -4.87 -13.93
C GLU A 41 -6.77 -4.49 -14.92
N THR A 42 -6.14 -3.33 -14.69
CA THR A 42 -4.98 -2.86 -15.45
C THR A 42 -3.94 -2.35 -14.47
N VAL A 43 -2.67 -2.55 -14.81
CA VAL A 43 -1.51 -2.04 -14.09
C VAL A 43 -0.58 -1.44 -15.13
N ASP A 44 -0.39 -0.14 -15.06
CA ASP A 44 0.56 0.60 -15.89
C ASP A 44 1.68 1.14 -15.00
N PHE A 45 2.94 1.03 -15.42
CA PHE A 45 4.05 1.58 -14.65
C PHE A 45 4.30 3.02 -15.05
N ASN A 46 4.32 3.91 -14.05
CA ASN A 46 4.65 5.31 -14.26
C ASN A 46 6.16 5.49 -14.12
N SER A 47 6.88 5.48 -15.24
CA SER A 47 8.35 5.59 -15.27
C SER A 47 8.85 6.90 -14.68
N ASP A 48 8.12 8.00 -14.87
CA ASP A 48 8.53 9.34 -14.42
C ASP A 48 8.41 9.48 -12.90
N MET A 49 7.45 8.76 -12.32
CA MET A 49 7.20 8.64 -10.88
C MET A 49 7.82 7.36 -10.28
N SER A 50 8.67 6.67 -11.03
CA SER A 50 9.48 5.56 -10.52
C SER A 50 10.94 5.99 -10.45
N CYS A 51 11.68 5.51 -9.45
CA CYS A 51 13.08 5.88 -9.31
C CYS A 51 13.91 4.81 -8.59
N SER A 52 15.20 4.74 -8.93
CA SER A 52 16.19 4.00 -8.15
C SER A 52 16.45 4.72 -6.82
N ALA A 53 16.90 4.01 -5.79
CA ALA A 53 17.33 4.62 -4.54
C ALA A 53 18.57 5.52 -4.68
N SER A 54 19.25 5.48 -5.83
CA SER A 54 20.29 6.45 -6.19
C SER A 54 19.72 7.82 -6.61
N ASP A 55 18.42 7.93 -6.89
CA ASP A 55 17.76 9.18 -7.23
C ASP A 55 17.50 10.00 -5.95
N LYS A 56 17.80 11.30 -6.00
CA LYS A 56 17.56 12.25 -4.91
C LYS A 56 16.08 12.31 -4.46
N ARG A 57 15.14 11.94 -5.32
CA ARG A 57 13.69 11.93 -5.04
C ARG A 57 13.26 10.73 -4.20
N PHE A 58 14.06 9.66 -4.17
CA PHE A 58 13.65 8.35 -3.66
C PHE A 58 13.10 8.42 -2.23
N TRP A 59 13.88 8.94 -1.29
CA TRP A 59 13.47 8.96 0.11
C TRP A 59 12.26 9.86 0.35
N THR A 60 12.17 11.00 -0.32
CA THR A 60 10.98 11.86 -0.26
C THR A 60 9.72 11.13 -0.72
N MET A 61 9.82 10.33 -1.79
CA MET A 61 8.68 9.54 -2.30
C MET A 61 8.31 8.39 -1.36
N VAL A 62 9.31 7.71 -0.79
CA VAL A 62 9.10 6.67 0.24
C VAL A 62 8.39 7.26 1.46
N GLU A 63 8.92 8.35 2.01
CA GLU A 63 8.37 9.03 3.19
C GLU A 63 6.94 9.50 2.96
N SER A 64 6.65 10.07 1.78
CA SER A 64 5.29 10.46 1.41
C SER A 64 4.33 9.26 1.38
N GLY A 65 4.76 8.13 0.83
CA GLY A 65 3.95 6.91 0.80
C GLY A 65 3.72 6.31 2.20
N LEU A 66 4.76 6.30 3.05
CA LEU A 66 4.66 5.88 4.45
C LEU A 66 3.73 6.79 5.25
N GLU A 67 3.76 8.10 5.00
CA GLU A 67 2.89 9.05 5.65
C GLU A 67 1.43 8.89 5.22
N ASN A 68 1.18 8.71 3.92
CA ASN A 68 -0.17 8.43 3.44
C ASN A 68 -0.73 7.13 4.05
N ASN A 69 0.10 6.09 4.19
CA ASN A 69 -0.26 4.87 4.90
C ASN A 69 -0.67 5.14 6.36
N ARG A 70 0.09 5.95 7.09
CA ARG A 70 -0.25 6.35 8.47
C ARG A 70 -1.56 7.13 8.52
N GLN A 71 -1.80 8.02 7.57
CA GLN A 71 -3.06 8.79 7.49
C GLN A 71 -4.26 7.89 7.24
N SER A 72 -4.14 6.87 6.37
CA SER A 72 -5.19 5.87 6.17
C SER A 72 -5.52 5.11 7.46
N VAL A 73 -4.51 4.69 8.23
CA VAL A 73 -4.71 4.05 9.53
C VAL A 73 -5.44 4.98 10.51
N THR A 74 -5.00 6.24 10.60
CA THR A 74 -5.64 7.24 11.45
C THR A 74 -7.10 7.44 11.08
N ALA A 75 -7.42 7.56 9.79
CA ALA A 75 -8.79 7.73 9.33
C ALA A 75 -9.70 6.54 9.70
N LEU A 76 -9.21 5.30 9.57
CA LEU A 76 -9.95 4.11 9.99
C LEU A 76 -10.21 4.09 11.51
N ILE A 77 -9.25 4.54 12.30
CA ILE A 77 -9.40 4.66 13.77
C ILE A 77 -10.42 5.74 14.11
N GLU A 78 -10.34 6.91 13.48
CA GLU A 78 -11.29 8.02 13.69
C GLU A 78 -12.72 7.56 13.36
N GLU A 79 -12.91 6.82 12.26
CA GLU A 79 -14.22 6.30 11.88
C GLU A 79 -14.80 5.29 12.89
N LEU A 80 -13.96 4.42 13.46
CA LEU A 80 -14.36 3.54 14.57
C LEU A 80 -14.75 4.35 15.81
N GLN A 81 -14.01 5.41 16.13
CA GLN A 81 -14.28 6.29 17.28
C GLN A 81 -15.58 7.08 17.13
N GLU A 82 -15.88 7.56 15.91
CA GLU A 82 -17.15 8.20 15.56
C GLU A 82 -18.33 7.23 15.67
N SER A 83 -18.09 5.96 15.36
CA SER A 83 -19.06 4.86 15.51
C SER A 83 -19.20 4.38 16.97
N GLY A 84 -18.49 4.99 17.92
CA GLY A 84 -18.61 4.73 19.35
C GLY A 84 -17.64 3.67 19.92
N TYR A 85 -16.68 3.20 19.13
CA TYR A 85 -15.62 2.28 19.58
C TYR A 85 -14.36 3.08 19.94
N ARG A 86 -14.25 3.51 21.21
CA ARG A 86 -13.19 4.43 21.67
C ARG A 86 -12.10 3.76 22.49
N GLN A 87 -12.35 2.53 22.94
CA GLN A 87 -11.43 1.73 23.74
C GLN A 87 -11.54 0.25 23.32
N LEU A 88 -10.48 -0.53 23.54
CA LEU A 88 -10.44 -1.94 23.15
C LEU A 88 -11.61 -2.76 23.70
N LEU A 89 -12.10 -2.44 24.90
CA LEU A 89 -13.21 -3.15 25.53
C LEU A 89 -14.53 -2.98 24.74
N ASP A 90 -14.71 -1.89 24.00
CA ASP A 90 -15.92 -1.65 23.20
C ASP A 90 -16.06 -2.68 22.06
N LEU A 91 -14.95 -3.30 21.63
CA LEU A 91 -14.97 -4.36 20.61
C LEU A 91 -15.82 -5.57 21.03
N THR A 92 -16.00 -5.80 22.33
CA THR A 92 -16.89 -6.86 22.84
C THR A 92 -18.37 -6.66 22.48
N LYS A 93 -18.75 -5.43 22.12
CA LYS A 93 -20.10 -5.04 21.71
C LYS A 93 -20.23 -4.87 20.20
N MET A 94 -19.14 -5.05 19.46
CA MET A 94 -19.12 -4.84 18.01
C MET A 94 -19.99 -5.87 17.32
N LYS A 95 -20.96 -5.38 16.53
CA LYS A 95 -21.79 -6.23 15.70
C LYS A 95 -21.10 -6.49 14.36
N GLN A 96 -21.42 -7.63 13.76
CA GLN A 96 -21.04 -7.91 12.38
C GLN A 96 -21.71 -6.87 11.47
N GLY A 97 -20.94 -6.28 10.57
CA GLY A 97 -21.38 -5.17 9.75
C GLY A 97 -20.24 -4.26 9.34
N TYR A 98 -20.58 -3.01 9.05
CA TYR A 98 -19.66 -2.00 8.53
C TYR A 98 -18.46 -1.76 9.46
N GLU A 99 -18.71 -1.60 10.75
CA GLU A 99 -17.69 -1.28 11.75
C GLU A 99 -16.72 -2.44 11.95
N SER A 100 -17.22 -3.69 11.91
CA SER A 100 -16.35 -4.87 11.90
C SER A 100 -15.49 -4.98 10.64
N LYS A 101 -15.95 -4.43 9.49
CA LYS A 101 -15.15 -4.37 8.28
C LYS A 101 -14.06 -3.30 8.36
N ILE A 102 -14.36 -2.12 8.94
CA ILE A 102 -13.34 -1.10 9.19
C ILE A 102 -12.23 -1.68 10.07
N LEU A 103 -12.59 -2.33 11.18
CA LEU A 103 -11.62 -2.98 12.06
C LEU A 103 -10.82 -4.06 11.31
N HIS A 104 -11.47 -4.86 10.47
CA HIS A 104 -10.81 -5.87 9.65
C HIS A 104 -9.77 -5.25 8.70
N ILE A 105 -10.12 -4.17 8.00
CA ILE A 105 -9.20 -3.45 7.11
C ILE A 105 -8.04 -2.87 7.92
N LEU A 106 -8.32 -2.24 9.06
CA LEU A 106 -7.30 -1.70 9.97
C LEU A 106 -6.33 -2.78 10.42
N VAL A 107 -6.82 -3.95 10.85
CA VAL A 107 -5.97 -5.07 11.28
C VAL A 107 -5.12 -5.57 10.12
N HIS A 108 -5.67 -5.73 8.92
CA HIS A 108 -4.88 -6.11 7.74
C HIS A 108 -3.78 -5.11 7.43
N PHE A 109 -4.07 -3.82 7.54
CA PHE A 109 -3.07 -2.78 7.35
C PHE A 109 -1.94 -2.88 8.38
N LEU A 110 -2.28 -3.07 9.66
CA LEU A 110 -1.30 -3.18 10.74
C LEU A 110 -0.48 -4.48 10.67
N ASP A 111 -1.05 -5.54 10.11
CA ASP A 111 -0.41 -6.85 9.91
C ASP A 111 0.43 -6.91 8.62
N GLY A 112 0.51 -5.82 7.84
CA GLY A 112 1.34 -5.74 6.64
C GLY A 112 0.71 -6.33 5.38
N PHE A 113 -0.60 -6.62 5.37
CA PHE A 113 -1.28 -7.09 4.16
C PHE A 113 -1.55 -5.95 3.19
N ILE A 114 -1.09 -6.08 1.95
CA ILE A 114 -1.45 -5.11 0.92
C ILE A 114 -2.97 -5.06 0.72
N GLY A 115 -3.50 -3.84 0.72
CA GLY A 115 -4.91 -3.53 0.49
C GLY A 115 -5.06 -2.46 -0.59
N ILE A 116 -6.30 -2.25 -1.05
CA ILE A 116 -6.62 -1.23 -2.06
C ILE A 116 -6.26 0.20 -1.63
N ASP A 117 -6.15 0.44 -0.32
CA ASP A 117 -5.82 1.75 0.27
C ASP A 117 -4.33 1.88 0.62
N SER A 118 -3.51 0.88 0.29
CA SER A 118 -2.06 0.95 0.50
C SER A 118 -1.45 1.97 -0.48
N SER A 119 -0.82 3.02 0.04
CA SER A 119 -0.10 4.01 -0.76
C SER A 119 1.35 3.61 -1.00
N PHE A 120 1.95 2.91 -0.04
CA PHE A 120 3.29 2.35 -0.14
C PHE A 120 3.30 0.89 0.33
N TYR A 121 4.06 0.05 -0.37
CA TYR A 121 4.26 -1.34 0.03
C TYR A 121 5.71 -1.77 -0.20
N ASN A 122 6.30 -2.39 0.82
CA ASN A 122 7.65 -2.90 0.82
C ASN A 122 7.64 -4.40 0.48
N LEU A 123 8.00 -4.75 -0.75
CA LEU A 123 8.05 -6.15 -1.21
C LEU A 123 9.24 -6.94 -0.65
N ILE A 124 10.15 -6.29 0.07
CA ILE A 124 11.35 -6.93 0.64
C ILE A 124 11.04 -7.51 2.02
N GLU A 125 10.14 -6.85 2.76
CA GLU A 125 9.75 -7.23 4.12
C GLU A 125 8.24 -7.52 4.25
N ASP A 126 7.53 -7.62 3.13
CA ASP A 126 6.08 -7.84 3.05
C ASP A 126 5.28 -6.95 4.02
N SER A 127 5.52 -5.63 3.96
CA SER A 127 4.95 -4.69 4.93
C SER A 127 4.69 -3.28 4.39
N HIS A 128 3.96 -2.47 5.16
CA HIS A 128 3.78 -1.03 4.93
C HIS A 128 4.86 -0.17 5.57
N GLN A 129 5.93 -0.79 6.07
CA GLN A 129 6.99 -0.14 6.83
C GLN A 129 8.36 -0.44 6.20
N ILE A 130 9.38 0.25 6.70
CA ILE A 130 10.79 -0.04 6.39
C ILE A 130 11.49 -0.21 7.72
N SER A 131 12.09 -1.37 7.95
CA SER A 131 12.91 -1.58 9.14
C SER A 131 14.19 -0.74 9.11
N ASP A 132 14.76 -0.44 10.28
CA ASP A 132 16.08 0.21 10.38
C ASP A 132 17.17 -0.57 9.63
N SER A 133 17.07 -1.90 9.58
CA SER A 133 18.01 -2.76 8.87
C SER A 133 17.91 -2.56 7.36
N LEU A 134 16.69 -2.55 6.81
CA LEU A 134 16.47 -2.31 5.39
C LEU A 134 16.87 -0.89 5.00
N HIS A 135 16.53 0.11 5.82
CA HIS A 135 16.94 1.49 5.58
C HIS A 135 18.46 1.61 5.43
N ARG A 136 19.24 0.98 6.32
CA ARG A 136 20.71 0.96 6.23
C ARG A 136 21.18 0.27 4.95
N ARG A 137 20.63 -0.89 4.61
CA ARG A 137 21.00 -1.62 3.37
C ARG A 137 20.75 -0.78 2.11
N ILE A 138 19.62 -0.08 2.04
CA ILE A 138 19.29 0.83 0.92
C ILE A 138 20.29 1.98 0.86
N THR A 139 20.67 2.53 2.01
CA THR A 139 21.64 3.63 2.09
C THR A 139 23.04 3.18 1.64
N GLU A 140 23.44 1.96 2.00
CA GLU A 140 24.75 1.39 1.65
C GLU A 140 24.84 0.96 0.19
N ASN A 141 23.74 0.46 -0.41
CA ASN A 141 23.72 -0.10 -1.76
C ASN A 141 22.53 0.42 -2.58
N PRO A 142 22.41 1.75 -2.80
CA PRO A 142 21.22 2.36 -3.39
C PRO A 142 20.94 1.92 -4.83
N GLN A 143 21.94 1.45 -5.56
CA GLN A 143 21.78 0.96 -6.93
C GLN A 143 20.95 -0.34 -7.02
N ASN A 144 20.79 -1.07 -5.91
CA ASN A 144 20.05 -2.35 -5.86
C ASN A 144 18.57 -2.18 -5.50
N TYR A 145 18.09 -0.96 -5.34
CA TYR A 145 16.73 -0.70 -4.87
C TYR A 145 16.01 0.27 -5.80
N TRP A 146 14.72 -0.01 -5.98
CA TRP A 146 13.83 0.79 -6.81
C TRP A 146 12.48 0.97 -6.14
N LEU A 147 11.93 2.17 -6.30
CA LEU A 147 10.55 2.51 -5.97
C LEU A 147 9.77 2.60 -7.28
N PHE A 148 8.77 1.74 -7.45
CA PHE A 148 7.89 1.72 -8.61
C PHE A 148 6.54 2.33 -8.27
N ARG A 149 6.15 3.38 -9.00
CA ARG A 149 4.78 3.89 -9.00
C ARG A 149 4.01 3.18 -10.10
N ILE A 150 2.85 2.63 -9.76
CA ILE A 150 1.91 2.12 -10.75
C ILE A 150 0.65 2.95 -10.78
N ASP A 151 0.02 3.01 -11.94
CA ASP A 151 -1.35 3.51 -12.12
C ASP A 151 -2.24 2.28 -12.33
N ALA A 152 -3.03 1.96 -11.32
CA ALA A 152 -3.80 0.72 -11.29
C ALA A 152 -5.30 0.98 -11.25
N LYS A 153 -6.05 0.29 -12.11
CA LYS A 153 -7.52 0.32 -12.06
C LYS A 153 -8.00 -0.83 -11.20
N ASN A 154 -8.71 -0.53 -10.12
CA ASN A 154 -9.30 -1.57 -9.28
C ASN A 154 -10.31 -2.40 -10.09
N LYS A 155 -10.14 -3.72 -10.07
CA LYS A 155 -11.22 -4.63 -10.44
C LYS A 155 -12.20 -4.61 -9.26
N TRP A 156 -13.49 -4.41 -9.52
CA TRP A 156 -14.48 -4.42 -8.44
C TRP A 156 -14.38 -5.74 -7.66
N THR A 157 -13.95 -5.67 -6.41
CA THR A 157 -14.11 -6.75 -5.43
C THR A 157 -14.85 -6.15 -4.25
N LEU A 158 -16.08 -6.64 -4.07
CA LEU A 158 -16.84 -6.47 -2.83
C LEU A 158 -16.03 -7.14 -1.71
N LEU A 159 -15.38 -6.34 -0.85
CA LEU A 159 -15.08 -6.75 0.51
C LEU A 159 -16.17 -6.21 1.43
#